data_AF-A0A2D7TCX8-F1
#
_entry.id   AF-A0A2D7TCX8-F1
#
_cell.length_a   1.000
_cell.length_b   1.000
_cell.length_c   1.000
_cell.angle_alpha   90.00
_cell.angle_beta   90.00
_cell.angle_gamma   90.00
#
_symmetry.space_group_name_H-M   'P 1'
#
loop_
_entity.id
_entity.type
_entity.pdbx_description
1 polymer ?
#
loop_
_entity_poly.entity_id
_entity_poly.type
_entity_poly.pdbx_seq_one_letter_code
_entity_poly.pdbx_strand_id
1 'polypeptide(L)'
;MNNTLTVKIERAISELRRGGKIVISDISSGSSVLLVASELIDNNTIEKMSELALSRPNIILSKNRSKAIGINQAYGPCSFLIKNNWEVDDILSLCMPLANHKIPKIDGAIPESNKGIVYFCLLLLRQSRLLPAGLMTIISNVALEQINKWAFDKNLIHVDTSDIKSYEEVSASSLIMSVRAKVPILQTENCEIIIFKPQDGGNEHFCLIFG
;
A
#
# COMPACT_ATOMS: atom_id res chain seq x y z
N MET A 1 0.15 -0.34 25.67
CA MET A 1 -0.06 0.85 24.80
C MET A 1 -0.14 0.51 23.30
N ASN A 2 0.26 -0.68 22.84
CA ASN A 2 0.22 -1.03 21.40
C ASN A 2 -1.17 -1.27 20.79
N ASN A 3 -2.18 -1.66 21.58
CA ASN A 3 -3.46 -2.14 21.02
C ASN A 3 -4.23 -1.07 20.23
N THR A 4 -4.21 0.20 20.69
CA THR A 4 -4.94 1.29 20.03
C THR A 4 -4.34 1.68 18.67
N LEU A 5 -3.00 1.56 18.52
CA LEU A 5 -2.31 1.80 17.24
C LEU A 5 -2.66 0.71 16.23
N THR A 6 -2.68 -0.55 16.66
CA THR A 6 -3.08 -1.69 15.83
C THR A 6 -4.49 -1.52 15.27
N VAL A 7 -5.47 -1.17 16.13
CA VAL A 7 -6.86 -0.97 15.71
C VAL A 7 -7.00 0.16 14.68
N LYS A 8 -6.21 1.23 14.79
CA LYS A 8 -6.23 2.36 13.84
C LYS A 8 -5.77 1.91 12.45
N ILE A 9 -4.69 1.13 12.37
CA ILE A 9 -4.19 0.57 11.10
C ILE A 9 -5.16 -0.45 10.52
N GLU A 10 -5.75 -1.33 11.33
CA GLU A 10 -6.76 -2.29 10.86
C GLU A 10 -7.99 -1.63 10.26
N ARG A 11 -8.45 -0.52 10.86
CA ARG A 11 -9.53 0.30 10.28
C ARG A 11 -9.11 0.91 8.95
N ALA A 12 -7.88 1.45 8.85
CA ALA A 12 -7.35 1.96 7.59
C ALA A 12 -7.28 0.88 6.50
N ILE A 13 -6.84 -0.33 6.85
CA ILE A 13 -6.83 -1.51 5.97
C ILE A 13 -8.25 -1.85 5.49
N SER A 14 -9.21 -1.90 6.41
CA SER A 14 -10.61 -2.18 6.08
C SER A 14 -11.20 -1.12 5.14
N GLU A 15 -10.90 0.15 5.38
CA GLU A 15 -11.35 1.24 4.50
C GLU A 15 -10.75 1.13 3.09
N LEU A 16 -9.45 0.86 2.96
CA LEU A 16 -8.81 0.66 1.65
C LEU A 16 -9.45 -0.49 0.87
N ARG A 17 -9.73 -1.62 1.52
CA ARG A 17 -10.38 -2.79 0.89
C ARG A 17 -11.80 -2.50 0.39
N ARG A 18 -12.46 -1.46 0.91
CA ARG A 18 -13.82 -1.05 0.53
C ARG A 18 -13.82 0.11 -0.46
N GLY A 19 -12.65 0.58 -0.92
CA GLY A 19 -12.53 1.71 -1.87
C GLY A 19 -12.46 3.06 -1.21
N GLY A 20 -12.24 3.09 0.11
CA GLY A 20 -12.00 4.29 0.88
C GLY A 20 -10.68 4.97 0.50
N LYS A 21 -10.55 6.22 0.97
CA LYS A 21 -9.33 7.03 0.81
C LYS A 21 -8.71 7.19 2.18
N ILE A 22 -7.39 7.09 2.26
CA ILE A 22 -6.65 7.22 3.53
C ILE A 22 -5.75 8.43 3.47
N VAL A 23 -5.69 9.19 4.55
CA VAL A 23 -4.69 10.23 4.74
C VAL A 23 -3.49 9.62 5.44
N ILE A 24 -2.32 9.77 4.84
CA ILE A 24 -1.06 9.32 5.43
C ILE A 24 -0.19 10.55 5.65
N SER A 25 0.33 10.70 6.85
CA SER A 25 1.32 11.74 7.16
C SER A 25 2.67 11.13 7.46
N ASP A 26 3.72 11.85 7.10
CA ASP A 26 5.07 11.62 7.54
C ASP A 26 5.52 12.86 8.31
N ILE A 27 5.46 12.77 9.64
CA ILE A 27 5.86 13.85 10.55
C ILE A 27 7.32 14.26 10.32
N SER A 28 8.20 13.33 9.93
CA SER A 28 9.62 13.63 9.76
C SER A 28 9.91 14.50 8.54
N SER A 29 9.16 14.30 7.45
CA SER A 29 9.25 15.15 6.25
C SER A 29 8.26 16.31 6.27
N GLY A 30 7.31 16.34 7.21
CA GLY A 30 6.26 17.35 7.27
C GLY A 30 5.24 17.24 6.13
N SER A 31 5.13 16.07 5.50
CA SER A 31 4.26 15.85 4.34
C SER A 31 3.02 15.05 4.69
N SER A 32 1.92 15.32 3.99
CA SER A 32 0.68 14.53 4.08
C SER A 32 0.14 14.25 2.69
N VAL A 33 -0.35 13.03 2.49
CA VAL A 33 -0.86 12.56 1.20
C VAL A 33 -2.20 11.86 1.38
N LEU A 34 -3.00 11.88 0.32
CA LEU A 34 -4.21 11.09 0.19
C LEU A 34 -3.91 9.90 -0.72
N LEU A 35 -4.21 8.69 -0.23
CA LEU A 35 -3.96 7.41 -0.89
C LEU A 35 -5.27 6.75 -1.33
N VAL A 36 -5.26 6.21 -2.55
CA VAL A 36 -6.30 5.33 -3.10
C VAL A 36 -5.66 4.10 -3.75
N ALA A 37 -6.22 2.92 -3.50
CA ALA A 37 -5.75 1.67 -4.07
C ALA A 37 -6.07 1.58 -5.57
N SER A 38 -5.16 0.99 -6.36
CA SER A 38 -5.33 0.89 -7.81
C SER A 38 -6.55 0.08 -8.25
N GLU A 39 -6.90 -0.97 -7.52
CA GLU A 39 -8.00 -1.89 -7.86
C GLU A 39 -9.39 -1.22 -7.83
N LEU A 40 -9.50 -0.04 -7.23
CA LEU A 40 -10.78 0.67 -7.00
C LEU A 40 -10.79 2.07 -7.62
N ILE A 41 -9.91 2.32 -8.60
CA ILE A 41 -9.92 3.54 -9.40
C ILE A 41 -11.09 3.48 -10.40
N ASP A 42 -11.84 4.58 -10.48
CA ASP A 42 -12.88 4.84 -11.48
C ASP A 42 -12.60 6.15 -12.26
N ASN A 43 -13.46 6.45 -13.24
CA ASN A 43 -13.36 7.65 -14.11
C ASN A 43 -13.35 8.97 -13.33
N ASN A 44 -13.92 9.02 -12.14
CA ASN A 44 -14.04 10.25 -11.34
C ASN A 44 -12.98 10.33 -10.23
N THR A 45 -12.16 9.30 -10.05
CA THR A 45 -11.26 9.19 -8.90
C THR A 45 -10.20 10.29 -8.91
N ILE A 46 -9.65 10.60 -10.09
CA ILE A 46 -8.62 11.64 -10.26
C ILE A 46 -9.18 13.02 -9.92
N GLU A 47 -10.34 13.35 -10.46
CA GLU A 47 -11.02 14.64 -10.21
C GLU A 47 -11.35 14.79 -8.73
N LYS A 48 -12.02 13.79 -8.13
CA LYS A 48 -12.36 13.77 -6.70
C LYS A 48 -11.14 13.91 -5.80
N MET A 49 -10.03 13.23 -6.12
CA MET A 49 -8.78 13.38 -5.35
C MET A 49 -8.17 14.77 -5.52
N SER A 50 -8.22 15.31 -6.75
CA SER A 50 -7.69 16.65 -7.05
C SER A 50 -8.46 17.74 -6.32
N GLU A 51 -9.79 17.68 -6.32
CA GLU A 51 -10.64 18.61 -5.57
C GLU A 51 -10.43 18.48 -4.06
N LEU A 52 -10.27 17.26 -3.55
CA LEU A 52 -10.13 17.03 -2.12
C LEU A 52 -8.80 17.56 -1.57
N ALA A 53 -7.69 17.27 -2.26
CA ALA A 53 -6.35 17.62 -1.81
C ALA A 53 -5.81 18.93 -2.41
N LEU A 54 -6.54 19.55 -3.33
CA LEU A 54 -6.10 20.70 -4.15
C LEU A 54 -4.77 20.46 -4.88
N SER A 55 -4.52 19.21 -5.27
CA SER A 55 -3.30 18.79 -5.95
C SER A 55 -3.57 17.58 -6.84
N ARG A 56 -2.88 17.52 -7.98
CA ARG A 56 -3.09 16.45 -8.95
C ARG A 56 -2.46 15.13 -8.47
N PRO A 57 -3.18 14.00 -8.54
CA PRO A 57 -2.63 12.70 -8.21
C PRO A 57 -1.50 12.26 -9.15
N ASN A 58 -0.58 11.49 -8.60
CA ASN A 58 0.39 10.67 -9.32
C ASN A 58 0.08 9.18 -9.09
N ILE A 59 0.65 8.33 -9.95
CA ILE A 59 0.59 6.87 -9.80
C ILE A 59 1.83 6.47 -9.00
N ILE A 60 1.65 5.70 -7.93
CA ILE A 60 2.75 5.10 -7.17
C ILE A 60 2.79 3.60 -7.42
N LEU A 61 3.97 3.07 -7.73
CA LEU A 61 4.17 1.65 -8.02
C LEU A 61 5.29 1.07 -7.17
N SER A 62 5.10 -0.17 -6.73
CA SER A 62 6.18 -0.97 -6.14
C SER A 62 7.34 -1.19 -7.11
N LYS A 63 8.53 -1.44 -6.57
CA LYS A 63 9.73 -1.81 -7.33
C LYS A 63 9.46 -2.93 -8.35
N ASN A 64 8.78 -3.99 -7.92
CA ASN A 64 8.52 -5.14 -8.78
C ASN A 64 7.61 -4.76 -9.96
N ARG A 65 6.57 -3.95 -9.69
CA ARG A 65 5.68 -3.48 -10.74
C ARG A 65 6.38 -2.53 -11.70
N SER A 66 7.16 -1.57 -11.19
CA SER A 66 7.98 -0.66 -12.02
C SER A 66 8.92 -1.43 -12.96
N LYS A 67 9.59 -2.49 -12.47
CA LYS A 67 10.43 -3.35 -13.32
C LYS A 67 9.61 -4.11 -14.37
N ALA A 68 8.45 -4.63 -14.00
CA ALA A 68 7.59 -5.37 -14.92
C ALA A 68 7.09 -4.53 -16.11
N ILE A 69 6.96 -3.21 -15.93
CA ILE A 69 6.57 -2.27 -16.99
C ILE A 69 7.78 -1.63 -17.70
N GLY A 70 9.00 -2.13 -17.47
CA GLY A 70 10.21 -1.74 -18.20
C GLY A 70 11.10 -0.69 -17.53
N ILE A 71 10.85 -0.31 -16.27
CA ILE A 71 11.71 0.63 -15.52
C ILE A 71 12.88 -0.12 -14.89
N ASN A 72 13.92 -0.37 -15.69
CA ASN A 72 15.05 -1.24 -15.33
C ASN A 72 15.93 -0.71 -14.18
N GLN A 73 15.95 0.61 -13.94
CA GLN A 73 16.77 1.24 -12.90
C GLN A 73 16.02 1.49 -11.57
N ALA A 74 14.87 0.82 -11.36
CA ALA A 74 14.11 0.95 -10.12
C ALA A 74 14.80 0.20 -8.96
N TYR A 75 15.49 0.95 -8.09
CA TYR A 75 16.07 0.44 -6.84
C TYR A 75 15.05 0.39 -5.67
N GLY A 76 13.95 1.13 -5.79
CA GLY A 76 12.85 1.22 -4.84
C GLY A 76 11.51 1.46 -5.54
N PRO A 77 10.48 1.96 -4.83
CA PRO A 77 9.25 2.44 -5.44
C PRO A 77 9.49 3.53 -6.49
N CYS A 78 8.49 3.74 -7.35
CA CYS A 78 8.52 4.84 -8.30
C CYS A 78 7.16 5.55 -8.38
N SER A 79 7.22 6.85 -8.61
CA SER A 79 6.06 7.69 -8.90
C SER A 79 6.02 8.08 -10.38
N PHE A 80 4.82 8.17 -10.95
CA PHE A 80 4.58 8.51 -12.36
C PHE A 80 3.52 9.59 -12.46
N LEU A 81 3.79 10.60 -13.28
CA LEU A 81 2.81 11.65 -13.56
C LEU A 81 1.73 11.12 -14.51
N ILE A 82 0.48 11.44 -14.20
CA ILE A 82 -0.66 11.13 -15.07
C ILE A 82 -0.72 12.18 -16.18
N LYS A 83 -0.80 11.75 -17.44
CA LYS A 83 -0.97 12.67 -18.58
C LYS A 83 -2.45 13.04 -18.75
N ASN A 84 -2.73 14.23 -19.29
CA ASN A 84 -4.10 14.72 -19.49
C ASN A 84 -4.92 13.88 -20.48
N ASN A 85 -4.25 13.18 -21.39
CA ASN A 85 -4.86 12.36 -22.43
C ASN A 85 -4.93 10.87 -22.05
N TRP A 86 -4.59 10.50 -20.81
CA TRP A 86 -4.71 9.13 -20.34
C TRP A 86 -6.12 8.85 -19.85
N GLU A 87 -6.66 7.73 -20.28
CA GLU A 87 -7.91 7.19 -19.76
C GLU A 87 -7.66 6.35 -18.50
N VAL A 88 -8.73 5.88 -17.85
CA VAL A 88 -8.59 5.03 -16.66
C VAL A 88 -7.85 3.74 -16.97
N ASP A 89 -8.09 3.13 -18.14
CA ASP A 89 -7.41 1.90 -18.54
C ASP A 89 -5.91 2.11 -18.78
N ASP A 90 -5.48 3.29 -19.24
CA ASP A 90 -4.06 3.66 -19.33
C ASP A 90 -3.41 3.63 -17.94
N ILE A 91 -4.07 4.22 -16.95
CA ILE A 91 -3.59 4.28 -15.56
C ILE A 91 -3.59 2.88 -14.92
N LEU A 92 -4.68 2.14 -15.08
CA LEU A 92 -4.82 0.79 -14.54
C LEU A 92 -3.83 -0.18 -15.19
N SER A 93 -3.54 -0.04 -16.49
CA SER A 93 -2.55 -0.87 -17.18
C SER A 93 -1.13 -0.68 -16.66
N LEU A 94 -0.82 0.46 -16.02
CA LEU A 94 0.44 0.68 -15.31
C LEU A 94 0.44 -0.03 -13.95
N CYS A 95 -0.69 -0.07 -13.25
CA CYS A 95 -0.83 -0.72 -11.95
C CYS A 95 -0.88 -2.25 -12.04
N MET A 96 -1.56 -2.79 -13.06
CA MET A 96 -1.75 -4.23 -13.29
C MET A 96 -1.81 -4.58 -14.78
N PRO A 97 -1.47 -5.82 -15.18
CA PRO A 97 -1.67 -6.27 -16.55
C PRO A 97 -3.17 -6.29 -16.89
N LEU A 98 -3.58 -5.57 -17.93
CA LEU A 98 -4.94 -5.59 -18.46
C LEU A 98 -4.98 -6.38 -19.78
N ALA A 99 -5.99 -7.23 -19.93
CA ALA A 99 -6.20 -7.95 -21.19
C ALA A 99 -6.55 -6.95 -22.30
N ASN A 100 -5.93 -7.11 -23.47
CA ASN A 100 -6.16 -6.27 -24.66
C ASN A 100 -5.88 -4.76 -24.51
N HIS A 101 -5.22 -4.33 -23.43
CA HIS A 101 -4.79 -2.95 -23.26
C HIS A 101 -3.27 -2.87 -23.17
N LYS A 102 -2.65 -2.07 -24.04
CA LYS A 102 -1.19 -1.87 -24.04
C LYS A 102 -0.83 -0.84 -22.98
N ILE A 103 0.32 -1.03 -22.35
CA ILE A 103 0.86 -0.04 -21.41
C ILE A 103 1.18 1.25 -22.21
N PRO A 104 0.69 2.42 -21.79
CA PRO A 104 0.94 3.68 -22.48
C PRO A 104 2.43 4.05 -22.43
N LYS A 105 2.87 4.92 -23.33
CA LYS A 105 4.25 5.43 -23.33
C LYS A 105 4.51 6.30 -22.09
N ILE A 106 5.43 5.83 -21.27
CA ILE A 106 5.92 6.52 -20.06
C ILE A 106 7.11 7.41 -20.45
N ASP A 107 7.07 8.69 -20.09
CA ASP A 107 8.16 9.64 -20.40
C ASP A 107 9.29 9.61 -19.36
N GLY A 108 9.00 9.09 -18.15
CA GLY A 108 9.96 8.94 -17.07
C GLY A 108 9.29 8.40 -15.82
N ALA A 109 10.12 7.90 -14.91
CA ALA A 109 9.72 7.48 -13.56
C ALA A 109 10.51 8.33 -12.56
N ILE A 110 9.85 8.78 -11.50
CA ILE A 110 10.51 9.45 -10.37
C ILE A 110 10.87 8.35 -9.37
N PRO A 111 12.16 8.07 -9.13
CA PRO A 111 12.57 7.09 -8.12
C PRO A 111 12.24 7.62 -6.72
N GLU A 112 11.65 6.79 -5.89
CA GLU A 112 11.24 7.15 -4.53
C GLU A 112 12.11 6.44 -3.49
N SER A 113 12.25 7.06 -2.32
CA SER A 113 13.01 6.48 -1.20
C SER A 113 12.32 5.24 -0.64
N ASN A 114 13.12 4.22 -0.29
CA ASN A 114 12.65 3.01 0.43
C ASN A 114 12.24 3.28 1.90
N LYS A 115 12.30 4.54 2.35
CA LYS A 115 11.88 4.96 3.69
C LYS A 115 10.98 6.21 3.65
N GLY A 116 10.56 6.64 2.46
CA GLY A 116 9.70 7.81 2.30
C GLY A 116 8.20 7.47 2.36
N ILE A 117 7.36 8.49 2.33
CA ILE A 117 5.90 8.34 2.41
C ILE A 117 5.32 7.42 1.33
N VAL A 118 5.87 7.44 0.10
CA VAL A 118 5.45 6.54 -0.99
C VAL A 118 5.69 5.08 -0.64
N TYR A 119 6.83 4.76 -0.01
CA TYR A 119 7.11 3.40 0.45
C TYR A 119 6.06 2.93 1.46
N PHE A 120 5.69 3.78 2.42
CA PHE A 120 4.70 3.45 3.44
C PHE A 120 3.27 3.35 2.87
N CYS A 121 2.92 4.16 1.87
CA CYS A 121 1.66 4.01 1.14
C CYS A 121 1.57 2.60 0.52
N LEU A 122 2.62 2.17 -0.18
CA LEU A 122 2.69 0.87 -0.82
C LEU A 122 2.77 -0.29 0.19
N LEU A 123 3.40 -0.06 1.35
CA LEU A 123 3.41 -1.01 2.45
C LEU A 123 2.00 -1.21 3.02
N LEU A 124 1.25 -0.12 3.25
CA LEU A 124 -0.12 -0.19 3.75
C LEU A 124 -1.06 -0.89 2.74
N LEU A 125 -0.92 -0.63 1.44
CA LEU A 125 -1.66 -1.37 0.40
C LEU A 125 -1.36 -2.87 0.45
N ARG A 126 -0.08 -3.23 0.62
CA ARG A 126 0.35 -4.63 0.74
C ARG A 126 -0.19 -5.30 2.01
N GLN A 127 -0.13 -4.62 3.15
CA GLN A 127 -0.75 -5.07 4.41
C GLN A 127 -2.27 -5.22 4.26
N SER A 128 -2.87 -4.39 3.42
CA SER A 128 -4.28 -4.48 3.03
C SER A 128 -4.58 -5.63 2.05
N ARG A 129 -3.58 -6.41 1.59
CA ARG A 129 -3.73 -7.44 0.55
C ARG A 129 -4.26 -6.90 -0.78
N LEU A 130 -4.01 -5.62 -1.03
CA LEU A 130 -4.28 -4.97 -2.30
C LEU A 130 -2.99 -4.97 -3.13
N LEU A 131 -3.12 -4.71 -4.43
CA LEU A 131 -1.93 -4.52 -5.26
C LEU A 131 -1.08 -3.37 -4.68
N PRO A 132 0.26 -3.52 -4.61
CA PRO A 132 1.14 -2.44 -4.16
C PRO A 132 1.35 -1.46 -5.32
N ALA A 133 0.24 -0.81 -5.69
CA ALA A 133 0.08 0.18 -6.74
C ALA A 133 -1.19 1.00 -6.43
N GLY A 134 -1.16 2.31 -6.69
CA GLY A 134 -2.30 3.18 -6.40
C GLY A 134 -2.10 4.62 -6.86
N LEU A 135 -3.08 5.45 -6.54
CA LEU A 135 -2.98 6.90 -6.71
C LEU A 135 -2.62 7.55 -5.39
N MET A 136 -1.72 8.53 -5.46
CA MET A 136 -1.34 9.36 -4.33
C MET A 136 -1.43 10.83 -4.75
N THR A 137 -1.98 11.68 -3.89
CA THR A 137 -1.92 13.13 -4.08
C THR A 137 -1.42 13.82 -2.82
N ILE A 138 -0.65 14.88 -2.97
CA ILE A 138 -0.12 15.67 -1.85
C ILE A 138 -1.23 16.58 -1.32
N ILE A 139 -1.41 16.63 -0.02
CA ILE A 139 -2.33 17.57 0.64
C ILE A 139 -1.53 18.81 1.00
N SER A 140 -1.46 19.78 0.08
CA SER A 140 -0.58 20.96 0.21
C SER A 140 -1.22 22.16 0.90
N ASN A 141 -2.54 22.16 1.07
CA ASN A 141 -3.31 23.29 1.61
C ASN A 141 -3.64 23.16 3.11
N VAL A 142 -3.12 22.14 3.79
CA VAL A 142 -3.40 21.86 5.20
C VAL A 142 -2.07 21.74 5.95
N ALA A 143 -1.92 22.54 7.00
CA ALA A 143 -0.76 22.42 7.89
C ALA A 143 -0.76 21.06 8.60
N LEU A 144 0.42 20.50 8.86
CA LEU A 144 0.57 19.16 9.44
C LEU A 144 -0.17 19.04 10.78
N GLU A 145 -0.18 20.10 11.59
CA GLU A 145 -0.85 20.12 12.90
C GLU A 145 -2.38 20.05 12.78
N GLN A 146 -2.93 20.45 11.62
CA GLN A 146 -4.36 20.47 11.35
C GLN A 146 -4.85 19.24 10.57
N ILE A 147 -3.94 18.39 10.09
CA ILE A 147 -4.28 17.27 9.19
C ILE A 147 -5.26 16.28 9.84
N ASN A 148 -5.10 16.03 11.15
CA ASN A 148 -5.98 15.14 11.90
C ASN A 148 -7.42 15.66 11.92
N LYS A 149 -7.58 16.96 12.20
CA LYS A 149 -8.90 17.60 12.21
C LYS A 149 -9.50 17.65 10.81
N TRP A 150 -8.70 18.01 9.81
CA TRP A 150 -9.14 18.05 8.42
C TRP A 150 -9.60 16.68 7.91
N ALA A 151 -8.88 15.62 8.24
CA ALA A 151 -9.25 14.25 7.89
C ALA A 151 -10.55 13.85 8.59
N PHE A 152 -10.68 14.15 9.89
CA PHE A 152 -11.89 13.90 10.67
C PHE A 152 -13.12 14.63 10.08
N ASP A 153 -13.00 15.92 9.79
CA ASP A 153 -14.09 16.74 9.22
C ASP A 153 -14.56 16.22 7.83
N LYS A 154 -13.68 15.50 7.13
CA LYS A 154 -13.94 14.87 5.83
C LYS A 154 -14.30 13.38 5.92
N ASN A 155 -14.46 12.83 7.13
CA ASN A 155 -14.69 11.41 7.39
C ASN A 155 -13.62 10.49 6.77
N LEU A 156 -12.36 10.94 6.79
CA LEU A 156 -11.21 10.17 6.33
C LEU A 156 -10.43 9.60 7.52
N ILE A 157 -9.95 8.37 7.37
CA ILE A 157 -8.99 7.82 8.33
C ILE A 157 -7.62 8.43 8.06
N HIS A 158 -7.02 8.99 9.10
CA HIS A 158 -5.64 9.44 9.12
C HIS A 158 -4.75 8.41 9.80
N VAL A 159 -3.55 8.17 9.28
CA VAL A 159 -2.48 7.36 9.90
C VAL A 159 -1.11 8.02 9.71
N ASP A 160 -0.17 7.76 10.61
CA ASP A 160 1.22 8.19 10.43
C ASP A 160 2.10 7.05 9.87
N THR A 161 3.16 7.39 9.15
CA THR A 161 4.13 6.40 8.66
C THR A 161 4.76 5.55 9.76
N SER A 162 4.97 6.09 10.96
CA SER A 162 5.45 5.35 12.12
C SER A 162 4.44 4.30 12.59
N ASP A 163 3.13 4.62 12.58
CA ASP A 163 2.05 3.67 12.89
C ASP A 163 2.09 2.47 11.93
N ILE A 164 2.23 2.74 10.61
CA ILE A 164 2.29 1.71 9.55
C ILE A 164 3.51 0.81 9.75
N LYS A 165 4.66 1.39 10.09
CA LYS A 165 5.90 0.65 10.35
C LYS A 165 5.76 -0.25 11.57
N SER A 166 5.30 0.30 12.69
CA SER A 166 5.15 -0.44 13.94
C SER A 166 4.12 -1.57 13.83
N TYR A 167 3.08 -1.41 13.01
CA TYR A 167 2.11 -2.47 12.77
C TYR A 167 2.75 -3.75 12.17
N GLU A 168 3.73 -3.62 11.28
CA GLU A 168 4.42 -4.78 10.70
C GLU A 168 5.21 -5.55 11.76
N GLU A 169 5.95 -4.83 12.61
CA GLU A 169 6.73 -5.39 13.71
C GLU A 169 5.83 -6.07 14.76
N VAL A 170 4.74 -5.40 15.15
CA VAL A 170 3.78 -5.91 16.14
C VAL A 170 3.05 -7.14 15.60
N SER A 171 2.56 -7.09 14.37
CA SER A 171 1.87 -8.21 13.72
C SER A 171 2.78 -9.45 13.66
N ALA A 172 4.03 -9.29 13.22
CA ALA A 172 5.01 -10.38 13.20
C ALA A 172 5.30 -10.94 14.61
N SER A 173 5.47 -10.07 15.63
CA SER A 173 5.75 -10.52 17.00
C SER A 173 4.57 -11.20 17.69
N SER A 174 3.35 -10.97 17.21
CA SER A 174 2.12 -11.53 17.79
C SER A 174 1.82 -12.96 17.33
N LEU A 175 2.57 -13.46 16.35
CA LEU A 175 2.39 -14.80 15.79
C LEU A 175 2.79 -15.87 16.82
N ILE A 176 1.89 -16.81 17.05
CA ILE A 176 2.13 -18.00 17.87
C ILE A 176 2.23 -19.24 16.98
N MET A 177 3.16 -20.14 17.28
CA MET A 177 3.24 -21.44 16.63
C MET A 177 2.05 -22.29 17.09
N SER A 178 1.05 -22.47 16.23
CA SER A 178 -0.16 -23.22 16.55
C SER A 178 -0.04 -24.70 16.23
N VAL A 179 0.71 -25.06 15.17
CA VAL A 179 0.85 -26.44 14.69
C VAL A 179 2.27 -26.68 14.21
N ARG A 180 2.80 -27.87 14.50
CA ARG A 180 4.00 -28.43 13.88
C ARG A 180 3.73 -29.90 13.55
N ALA A 181 3.89 -30.29 12.29
CA ALA A 181 3.61 -31.65 11.84
C ALA A 181 4.60 -32.10 10.75
N LYS A 182 4.94 -33.38 10.72
CA LYS A 182 5.65 -33.99 9.58
C LYS A 182 4.71 -34.10 8.38
N VAL A 183 5.13 -33.58 7.24
CA VAL A 183 4.40 -33.64 5.98
C VAL A 183 5.38 -34.06 4.90
N PRO A 184 5.55 -35.38 4.67
CA PRO A 184 6.34 -35.87 3.55
C PRO A 184 5.86 -35.27 2.23
N ILE A 185 6.79 -34.82 1.39
CA ILE A 185 6.50 -34.31 0.04
C ILE A 185 7.25 -35.12 -1.02
N LEU A 186 6.91 -34.93 -2.30
CA LEU A 186 7.49 -35.70 -3.40
C LEU A 186 9.03 -35.68 -3.42
N GLN A 187 9.64 -34.56 -3.03
CA GLN A 187 11.09 -34.36 -3.06
C GLN A 187 11.82 -34.93 -1.83
N THR A 188 11.15 -35.08 -0.68
CA THR A 188 11.78 -35.58 0.56
C THR A 188 10.74 -36.01 1.59
N GLU A 189 11.03 -37.09 2.31
CA GLU A 189 10.24 -37.54 3.46
C GLU A 189 10.52 -36.72 4.73
N ASN A 190 11.67 -36.04 4.78
CA ASN A 190 12.05 -35.18 5.89
C ASN A 190 11.57 -33.75 5.65
N CYS A 191 10.26 -33.56 5.69
CA CYS A 191 9.65 -32.25 5.65
C CYS A 191 8.68 -32.07 6.80
N GLU A 192 8.74 -30.90 7.43
CA GLU A 192 7.79 -30.46 8.45
C GLU A 192 7.07 -29.20 8.00
N ILE A 193 5.78 -29.12 8.28
CA ILE A 193 5.01 -27.89 8.20
C ILE A 193 4.88 -27.29 9.60
N ILE A 194 5.14 -25.98 9.71
CA ILE A 194 4.83 -25.19 10.90
C ILE A 194 3.80 -24.14 10.52
N ILE A 195 2.73 -24.03 11.30
CA ILE A 195 1.67 -23.01 11.13
C ILE A 195 1.76 -22.02 12.28
N PHE A 196 1.87 -20.75 11.92
CA PHE A 196 1.83 -19.60 12.81
C PHE A 196 0.48 -18.90 12.66
N LYS A 197 -0.20 -18.67 13.78
CA LYS A 197 -1.47 -17.93 13.83
C LYS A 197 -1.29 -16.68 14.69
N PRO A 198 -1.87 -15.53 14.30
CA PRO A 198 -1.91 -14.38 15.18
C PRO A 198 -2.98 -14.57 16.25
N GLN A 199 -2.82 -13.89 17.40
CA GLN A 199 -3.73 -14.05 18.54
C GLN A 199 -5.15 -13.48 18.31
N ASP A 200 -5.28 -12.58 17.34
CA ASP A 200 -6.49 -11.83 17.01
C ASP A 200 -7.37 -12.51 15.93
N GLY A 201 -7.02 -13.72 15.49
CA GLY A 201 -7.73 -14.41 14.42
C GLY A 201 -7.45 -13.83 13.02
N GLY A 202 -6.41 -13.02 12.88
CA GLY A 202 -5.85 -12.60 11.61
C GLY A 202 -5.23 -13.74 10.79
N ASN A 203 -4.31 -13.39 9.91
CA ASN A 203 -3.86 -14.30 8.86
C ASN A 203 -2.83 -15.34 9.34
N GLU A 204 -3.06 -16.59 8.99
CA GLU A 204 -2.14 -17.67 9.27
C GLU A 204 -0.97 -17.66 8.27
N HIS A 205 0.23 -17.92 8.79
CA HIS A 205 1.43 -18.12 8.00
C HIS A 205 1.90 -19.56 8.17
N PHE A 206 2.47 -20.16 7.12
CA PHE A 206 3.12 -21.45 7.25
C PHE A 206 4.53 -21.41 6.68
N CYS A 207 5.41 -22.25 7.23
CA CYS A 207 6.70 -22.54 6.64
C CYS A 207 6.88 -24.05 6.49
N LEU A 208 7.63 -24.43 5.46
CA LEU A 208 8.11 -25.79 5.27
C LEU A 208 9.58 -25.83 5.69
N ILE A 209 9.91 -26.75 6.60
CA ILE A 209 11.27 -27.01 7.05
C ILE A 209 11.74 -28.31 6.42
N PHE A 210 12.93 -28.25 5.82
CA PHE A 210 13.64 -29.39 5.24
C PHE A 210 14.82 -29.74 6.14
N GLY A 211 15.00 -31.02 6.49
CA GLY A 211 16.03 -31.48 7.42
C GLY A 211 16.47 -32.92 7.21
#